data_AF-A0A378LY10-F1
#
_entry.id   AF-A0A378LY10-F1
#
_cell.length_a   1.000
_cell.length_b   1.000
_cell.length_c   1.000
_cell.angle_alpha   90.00
_cell.angle_beta   90.00
_cell.angle_gamma   90.00
#
_symmetry.space_group_name_H-M   'P 1'
#
loop_
_entity.id
_entity.type
_entity.pdbx_description
1 polymer ?
#
loop_
_entity_poly.entity_id
_entity_poly.type
_entity_poly.pdbx_seq_one_letter_code
_entity_poly.pdbx_strand_id
1 'polypeptide(L)'
;MFFISYKNFKNLKIKENFELDPILDKELIEELLRIRSVNPERFDMLIKSKRTFVFSDLNELKKDAEYFSIFKSYEDNLKNTNYLNTQFHLNLAKAWPSIKDVLTQLEIRKMALSSIGQDPLQREIIIKLVNSERRFKSLESFNYEVAFRFNAVKLMNNEKFHTLNGYYQYPTAEANYLQLNKNYWTQEKNKLGLFTVKEGVLPSEAIESIFDDTTKIVLECHSMMMCIQYKALLDSIGATNFNLLFKNHPLIIADGFLIEDHKQEMLEIFSLSHCKKEDYIPGDWLYLSNFPEYSHATLFDYSKDGNGLHSMFMGNEQYRGFGSPLMTEKEAELHFLEIYNEDFCAFPIKLTIENIDMSTMGLDCEEEELQKGQKVIINGHINCPIEEWQYVECIYHGDGRFECSKLDMKDATEEEIILALLEKYNSLLPQMKTEKDLKDLRMFRGGDKVRTINFSSERFNFLFEPVLSFKFFDKNKSVGTDPSQMKKLSDPPFI
;
A
#
# COMPACT_ATOMS: atom_id res chain seq x y z
N MET A 1 -57.87 -17.70 -1.29
CA MET A 1 -56.53 -18.12 -0.84
C MET A 1 -55.62 -18.03 -2.06
N PHE A 2 -54.81 -16.99 -2.17
CA PHE A 2 -53.86 -16.87 -3.28
C PHE A 2 -52.69 -17.80 -3.00
N PHE A 3 -52.64 -18.94 -3.68
CA PHE A 3 -51.48 -19.83 -3.66
C PHE A 3 -50.33 -19.11 -4.38
N ILE A 4 -49.28 -18.79 -3.64
CA ILE A 4 -48.03 -18.31 -4.25
C ILE A 4 -47.44 -19.51 -4.99
N SER A 5 -47.45 -19.46 -6.33
CA SER A 5 -46.78 -20.46 -7.15
C SER A 5 -45.32 -20.63 -6.74
N TYR A 6 -44.84 -21.88 -6.71
CA TYR A 6 -43.45 -22.34 -6.49
C TYR A 6 -42.36 -21.45 -7.12
N LYS A 7 -42.66 -20.75 -8.23
CA LYS A 7 -41.72 -19.85 -8.92
C LYS A 7 -41.50 -18.47 -8.28
N ASN A 8 -42.30 -18.07 -7.27
CA ASN A 8 -42.33 -16.68 -6.80
C ASN A 8 -42.05 -16.49 -5.29
N PHE A 9 -41.66 -17.54 -4.55
CA PHE A 9 -41.29 -17.37 -3.15
C PHE A 9 -39.94 -16.65 -3.03
N LYS A 10 -39.99 -15.34 -2.82
CA LYS A 10 -38.81 -14.48 -2.69
C LYS A 10 -38.34 -14.41 -1.24
N ASN A 11 -37.03 -14.35 -1.03
CA ASN A 11 -36.40 -14.17 0.29
C ASN A 11 -36.65 -15.34 1.25
N LEU A 12 -36.41 -16.55 0.76
CA LEU A 12 -36.47 -17.78 1.55
C LEU A 12 -35.46 -17.72 2.71
N LYS A 13 -35.97 -17.92 3.92
CA LYS A 13 -35.20 -18.04 5.17
C LYS A 13 -35.44 -19.43 5.75
N ILE A 14 -34.37 -20.15 6.03
CA ILE A 14 -34.45 -21.48 6.63
C ILE A 14 -34.68 -21.32 8.13
N LYS A 15 -35.70 -22.00 8.66
CA LYS A 15 -36.05 -22.04 10.09
C LYS A 15 -36.04 -23.50 10.56
N GLU A 16 -35.85 -23.71 11.85
CA GLU A 16 -35.77 -25.05 12.44
C GLU A 16 -37.03 -25.90 12.24
N ASN A 17 -38.21 -25.28 12.33
CA ASN A 17 -39.52 -25.95 12.21
C ASN A 17 -40.29 -25.42 10.98
N PHE A 18 -39.63 -25.35 9.82
CA PHE A 18 -40.25 -24.83 8.61
C PHE A 18 -41.44 -25.67 8.15
N GLU A 19 -41.50 -26.95 8.54
CA GLU A 19 -42.61 -27.87 8.24
C GLU A 19 -43.93 -27.44 8.90
N LEU A 20 -43.85 -26.61 9.94
CA LEU A 20 -44.99 -26.04 10.65
C LEU A 20 -45.31 -24.61 10.21
N ASP A 21 -44.57 -24.03 9.25
CA ASP A 21 -44.76 -22.65 8.82
C ASP A 21 -46.03 -22.55 7.94
N PRO A 22 -47.10 -21.88 8.39
CA PRO A 22 -48.38 -21.85 7.70
C PRO A 22 -48.33 -21.05 6.38
N ILE A 23 -47.21 -20.37 6.12
CA ILE A 23 -46.99 -19.60 4.89
C ILE A 23 -46.44 -20.49 3.76
N LEU A 24 -45.81 -21.62 4.09
CA LEU A 24 -45.25 -22.56 3.10
C LEU A 24 -46.31 -23.57 2.67
N ASP A 25 -46.42 -23.80 1.37
CA ASP A 25 -47.26 -24.89 0.86
C ASP A 25 -46.58 -26.25 1.00
N LYS A 26 -47.39 -27.32 0.84
CA LYS A 26 -46.93 -28.70 1.00
C LYS A 26 -45.82 -29.07 0.03
N GLU A 27 -45.86 -28.58 -1.20
CA GLU A 27 -44.87 -28.89 -2.24
C GLU A 27 -43.51 -28.28 -1.89
N LEU A 28 -43.50 -27.04 -1.40
CA LEU A 28 -42.30 -26.37 -0.93
C LEU A 28 -41.70 -27.04 0.31
N ILE A 29 -42.53 -27.48 1.25
CA ILE A 29 -42.09 -28.26 2.42
C ILE A 29 -41.43 -29.57 1.98
N GLU A 30 -42.05 -30.32 1.06
CA GLU A 30 -41.48 -31.56 0.53
C GLU A 30 -40.12 -31.33 -0.15
N GLU A 31 -39.97 -30.25 -0.90
CA GLU A 31 -38.72 -29.94 -1.58
C GLU A 31 -37.61 -29.48 -0.61
N LEU A 32 -37.96 -28.69 0.41
CA LEU A 32 -37.03 -28.34 1.49
C LEU A 32 -36.56 -29.57 2.27
N LEU A 33 -37.46 -30.53 2.52
CA LEU A 33 -37.11 -31.81 3.14
C LEU A 33 -36.17 -32.63 2.25
N ARG A 34 -36.36 -32.64 0.93
CA ARG A 34 -35.42 -33.27 -0.01
C ARG A 34 -34.04 -32.62 0.06
N ILE A 35 -33.96 -31.30 -0.01
CA ILE A 35 -32.67 -30.58 0.09
C ILE A 35 -31.98 -30.89 1.42
N ARG A 36 -32.72 -30.84 2.53
CA ARG A 36 -32.22 -31.21 3.86
C ARG A 36 -31.72 -32.65 3.91
N SER A 37 -32.40 -33.59 3.25
CA SER A 37 -31.99 -35.00 3.24
C SER A 37 -30.66 -35.24 2.51
N VAL A 38 -30.35 -34.43 1.49
CA VAL A 38 -29.08 -34.53 0.74
C VAL A 38 -27.93 -33.89 1.52
N ASN A 39 -28.17 -32.75 2.19
CA ASN A 39 -27.16 -32.03 2.95
C ASN A 39 -27.66 -31.64 4.36
N PRO A 40 -27.83 -32.62 5.28
CA PRO A 40 -28.40 -32.34 6.60
C PRO A 40 -27.50 -31.42 7.43
N GLU A 41 -26.18 -31.58 7.31
CA GLU A 41 -25.19 -30.74 7.99
C GLU A 41 -25.31 -29.27 7.57
N ARG A 42 -25.37 -28.99 6.25
CA ARG A 42 -25.55 -27.63 5.76
C ARG A 42 -26.84 -27.01 6.28
N PHE A 43 -27.92 -27.77 6.25
CA PHE A 43 -29.22 -27.30 6.70
C PHE A 43 -29.20 -26.92 8.19
N ASP A 44 -28.56 -27.77 9.01
CA ASP A 44 -28.32 -27.52 10.43
C ASP A 44 -27.47 -26.27 10.66
N MET A 45 -26.42 -26.06 9.86
CA MET A 45 -25.58 -24.84 9.93
C MET A 45 -26.39 -23.58 9.60
N LEU A 46 -27.23 -23.63 8.57
CA LEU A 46 -28.08 -22.50 8.19
C LEU A 46 -29.08 -22.13 9.29
N ILE A 47 -29.64 -23.12 9.99
CA ILE A 47 -30.59 -22.93 11.11
C ILE A 47 -29.90 -22.39 12.35
N LYS A 48 -28.78 -22.99 12.76
CA LYS A 48 -28.08 -22.69 14.02
C LYS A 48 -27.22 -21.43 13.94
N SER A 49 -27.01 -20.89 12.74
CA SER A 49 -26.21 -19.70 12.52
C SER A 49 -26.83 -18.46 13.19
N LYS A 50 -25.98 -17.67 13.86
CA LYS A 50 -26.36 -16.34 14.37
C LYS A 50 -26.67 -15.36 13.23
N ARG A 51 -26.15 -15.61 12.02
CA ARG A 51 -26.41 -14.84 10.81
C ARG A 51 -27.60 -15.43 10.07
N THR A 52 -28.58 -14.60 9.74
CA THR A 52 -29.68 -14.98 8.86
C THR A 52 -29.19 -15.13 7.41
N PHE A 53 -29.32 -16.32 6.84
CA PHE A 53 -29.13 -16.53 5.40
C PHE A 53 -30.45 -16.27 4.66
N VAL A 54 -30.37 -15.47 3.59
CA VAL A 54 -31.52 -15.16 2.75
C VAL A 54 -31.22 -15.63 1.33
N PHE A 55 -32.06 -16.53 0.83
CA PHE A 55 -32.01 -17.05 -0.54
C PHE A 55 -33.08 -16.36 -1.39
N SER A 56 -32.75 -16.01 -2.63
CA SER A 56 -33.73 -15.38 -3.53
C SER A 56 -34.88 -16.33 -3.86
N ASP A 57 -34.59 -17.60 -4.06
CA ASP A 57 -35.55 -18.67 -4.31
C ASP A 57 -35.00 -20.05 -3.89
N LEU A 58 -35.73 -21.11 -4.21
CA LEU A 58 -35.35 -22.49 -3.91
C LEU A 58 -34.19 -23.00 -4.78
N ASN A 59 -34.02 -22.47 -5.99
CA ASN A 59 -32.90 -22.86 -6.86
C ASN A 59 -31.58 -22.34 -6.29
N GLU A 60 -31.57 -21.13 -5.73
CA GLU A 60 -30.42 -20.60 -5.01
C GLU A 60 -30.05 -21.49 -3.81
N LEU A 61 -31.04 -21.96 -3.03
CA LEU A 61 -30.79 -22.89 -1.92
C LEU A 61 -30.24 -24.24 -2.40
N LYS A 62 -30.79 -24.80 -3.48
CA LYS A 62 -30.28 -26.05 -4.09
C LYS A 62 -28.83 -25.88 -4.52
N LYS A 63 -28.51 -24.76 -5.18
CA LYS A 63 -27.15 -24.40 -5.60
C LYS A 63 -26.20 -24.24 -4.41
N ASP A 64 -26.66 -23.63 -3.31
CA ASP A 64 -25.88 -23.50 -2.08
C ASP A 64 -25.56 -24.87 -1.47
N ALA A 65 -26.56 -25.76 -1.40
CA ALA A 65 -26.38 -27.13 -0.91
C ALA A 65 -25.42 -27.95 -1.79
N GLU A 66 -25.53 -27.83 -3.12
CA GLU A 66 -24.60 -28.46 -4.06
C GLU A 66 -23.16 -27.95 -3.85
N TYR A 67 -22.98 -26.63 -3.74
CA TYR A 67 -21.66 -26.04 -3.50
C TYR A 67 -21.09 -26.51 -2.15
N PHE A 68 -21.93 -26.60 -1.11
CA PHE A 68 -21.52 -27.13 0.18
C PHE A 68 -21.00 -28.57 0.08
N SER A 69 -21.69 -29.45 -0.65
CA SER A 69 -21.22 -30.83 -0.86
C SER A 69 -19.83 -30.87 -1.52
N ILE A 70 -19.57 -29.96 -2.47
CA ILE A 70 -18.26 -29.84 -3.11
C ILE A 70 -17.20 -29.41 -2.09
N PHE A 71 -17.45 -28.32 -1.34
CA PHE A 71 -16.52 -27.87 -0.29
C PHE A 71 -16.24 -28.97 0.74
N LYS A 72 -17.27 -29.71 1.16
CA LYS A 72 -17.14 -30.80 2.12
C LYS A 72 -16.26 -31.94 1.59
N SER A 73 -16.27 -32.20 0.28
CA SER A 73 -15.40 -33.22 -0.30
C SER A 73 -13.90 -32.89 -0.24
N TYR A 74 -13.53 -31.63 0.05
CA TYR A 74 -12.14 -31.19 0.26
C TYR A 74 -11.77 -31.03 1.75
N GLU A 75 -12.63 -31.43 2.67
CA GLU A 75 -12.40 -31.25 4.11
C GLU A 75 -11.09 -31.89 4.57
N ASP A 76 -10.80 -33.12 4.16
CA ASP A 76 -9.55 -33.79 4.52
C ASP A 76 -8.31 -33.10 3.94
N ASN A 77 -8.42 -32.54 2.74
CA ASN A 77 -7.34 -31.82 2.08
C ASN A 77 -7.05 -30.46 2.75
N LEU A 78 -8.06 -29.82 3.32
CA LEU A 78 -7.99 -28.46 3.84
C LEU A 78 -8.23 -28.37 5.36
N LYS A 79 -8.24 -29.49 6.09
CA LYS A 79 -8.59 -29.56 7.53
C LYS A 79 -7.76 -28.69 8.46
N ASN A 80 -6.54 -28.35 8.06
CA ASN A 80 -5.63 -27.49 8.83
C ASN A 80 -5.68 -26.02 8.36
N THR A 81 -6.74 -25.64 7.65
CA THR A 81 -6.95 -24.29 7.14
C THR A 81 -8.28 -23.75 7.67
N ASN A 82 -8.35 -22.44 7.83
CA ASN A 82 -9.58 -21.73 8.14
C ASN A 82 -10.43 -21.45 6.90
N TYR A 83 -9.92 -21.73 5.69
CA TYR A 83 -10.58 -21.37 4.43
C TYR A 83 -11.99 -21.96 4.32
N LEU A 84 -12.14 -23.27 4.53
CA LEU A 84 -13.45 -23.94 4.47
C LEU A 84 -14.42 -23.38 5.51
N ASN A 85 -13.94 -23.15 6.73
CA ASN A 85 -14.75 -22.57 7.79
C ASN A 85 -15.27 -21.18 7.41
N THR A 86 -14.41 -20.32 6.85
CA THR A 86 -14.81 -19.01 6.32
C THR A 86 -15.88 -19.16 5.23
N GLN A 87 -15.70 -20.08 4.27
CA GLN A 87 -16.69 -20.29 3.20
C GLN A 87 -18.03 -20.77 3.74
N PHE A 88 -18.05 -21.65 4.74
CA PHE A 88 -19.30 -22.16 5.30
C PHE A 88 -20.14 -21.09 6.02
N HIS A 89 -19.56 -19.95 6.39
CA HIS A 89 -20.29 -18.80 6.93
C HIS A 89 -20.90 -17.86 5.85
N LEU A 90 -20.80 -18.24 4.58
CA LEU A 90 -21.36 -17.50 3.45
C LEU A 90 -22.61 -18.18 2.89
N ASN A 91 -23.44 -17.41 2.18
CA ASN A 91 -24.36 -17.98 1.19
C ASN A 91 -23.50 -18.33 -0.04
N LEU A 92 -23.25 -19.62 -0.24
CA LEU A 92 -22.31 -20.12 -1.24
C LEU A 92 -22.81 -19.85 -2.66
N ALA A 93 -24.12 -19.98 -2.89
CA ALA A 93 -24.71 -19.71 -4.20
C ALA A 93 -24.54 -18.26 -4.66
N LYS A 94 -24.51 -17.30 -3.72
CA LYS A 94 -24.21 -15.89 -3.98
C LYS A 94 -22.72 -15.59 -4.01
N ALA A 95 -21.94 -16.23 -3.14
CA ALA A 95 -20.50 -16.00 -3.07
C ALA A 95 -19.77 -16.49 -4.32
N TRP A 96 -20.28 -17.54 -4.98
CA TRP A 96 -19.57 -18.23 -6.05
C TRP A 96 -20.32 -18.17 -7.39
N PRO A 97 -19.64 -17.76 -8.49
CA PRO A 97 -20.29 -17.66 -9.79
C PRO A 97 -20.70 -19.04 -10.32
N SER A 98 -19.77 -20.00 -10.31
CA SER A 98 -19.94 -21.35 -10.85
C SER A 98 -19.26 -22.44 -10.03
N ILE A 99 -19.66 -23.70 -10.25
CA ILE A 99 -18.98 -24.90 -9.73
C ILE A 99 -17.51 -24.94 -10.17
N LYS A 100 -17.24 -24.54 -11.42
CA LYS A 100 -15.89 -24.51 -11.95
C LYS A 100 -15.00 -23.59 -11.13
N ASP A 101 -15.51 -22.44 -10.69
CA ASP A 101 -14.75 -21.50 -9.86
C ASP A 101 -14.45 -22.07 -8.47
N VAL A 102 -15.45 -22.72 -7.86
CA VAL A 102 -15.27 -23.41 -6.57
C VAL A 102 -14.19 -24.49 -6.67
N LEU A 103 -14.30 -25.40 -7.63
CA LEU A 103 -13.32 -26.47 -7.86
C LEU A 103 -11.92 -25.91 -8.15
N THR A 104 -11.84 -24.85 -8.96
CA THR A 104 -10.56 -24.19 -9.26
C THR A 104 -9.91 -23.67 -7.97
N GLN A 105 -10.65 -22.96 -7.11
CA GLN A 105 -10.08 -22.44 -5.86
C GLN A 105 -9.69 -23.55 -4.87
N LEU A 106 -10.45 -24.63 -4.81
CA LEU A 106 -10.20 -25.77 -3.94
C LEU A 106 -8.99 -26.58 -4.39
N GLU A 107 -8.89 -26.90 -5.69
CA GLU A 107 -7.74 -27.63 -6.23
C GLU A 107 -6.45 -26.82 -6.12
N ILE A 108 -6.47 -25.51 -6.40
CA ILE A 108 -5.28 -24.65 -6.21
C ILE A 108 -4.79 -24.74 -4.77
N ARG A 109 -5.69 -24.61 -3.78
CA ARG A 109 -5.32 -24.66 -2.35
C ARG A 109 -4.80 -26.02 -1.92
N LYS A 110 -5.46 -27.10 -2.37
CA LYS A 110 -5.02 -28.47 -2.12
C LYS A 110 -3.62 -28.72 -2.70
N MET A 111 -3.38 -28.31 -3.95
CA MET A 111 -2.08 -28.44 -4.60
C MET A 111 -1.01 -27.60 -3.89
N ALA A 112 -1.33 -26.36 -3.52
CA ALA A 112 -0.42 -25.47 -2.80
C ALA A 112 0.02 -26.06 -1.45
N LEU A 113 -0.90 -26.64 -0.67
CA LEU A 113 -0.57 -27.31 0.58
C LEU A 113 0.31 -28.54 0.38
N SER A 114 0.13 -29.27 -0.73
CA SER A 114 0.97 -30.42 -1.07
C SER A 114 2.38 -30.07 -1.52
N SER A 115 2.60 -28.81 -1.95
CA SER A 115 3.88 -28.31 -2.45
C SER A 115 4.63 -27.45 -1.43
N ILE A 116 4.21 -27.43 -0.15
CA ILE A 116 4.91 -26.66 0.88
C ILE A 116 6.34 -27.20 1.05
N GLY A 117 7.32 -26.36 0.77
CA GLY A 117 8.73 -26.64 0.98
C GLY A 117 9.18 -26.49 2.44
N GLN A 118 10.49 -26.62 2.67
CA GLN A 118 11.11 -26.47 3.99
C GLN A 118 11.41 -25.00 4.35
N ASP A 119 11.42 -24.09 3.37
CA ASP A 119 11.69 -22.67 3.61
C ASP A 119 10.56 -22.06 4.47
N PRO A 120 10.86 -21.54 5.69
CA PRO A 120 9.84 -21.05 6.60
C PRO A 120 9.02 -19.88 6.05
N LEU A 121 9.67 -18.96 5.32
CA LEU A 121 9.02 -17.78 4.73
C LEU A 121 8.08 -18.21 3.60
N GLN A 122 8.53 -19.08 2.70
CA GLN A 122 7.68 -19.61 1.64
C GLN A 122 6.48 -20.37 2.22
N ARG A 123 6.69 -21.16 3.28
CA ARG A 123 5.63 -21.87 4.00
C ARG A 123 4.61 -20.90 4.61
N GLU A 124 5.05 -19.84 5.28
CA GLU A 124 4.16 -18.81 5.83
C GLU A 124 3.33 -18.15 4.73
N ILE A 125 3.96 -17.74 3.63
CA ILE A 125 3.29 -17.14 2.47
C ILE A 125 2.20 -18.08 1.92
N ILE A 126 2.53 -19.35 1.67
CA ILE A 126 1.57 -20.33 1.15
C ILE A 126 0.40 -20.52 2.11
N ILE A 127 0.67 -20.70 3.41
CA ILE A 127 -0.38 -20.89 4.43
C ILE A 127 -1.30 -19.67 4.49
N LYS A 128 -0.74 -18.46 4.49
CA LYS A 128 -1.52 -17.22 4.50
C LYS A 128 -2.37 -17.07 3.23
N LEU A 129 -1.81 -17.32 2.05
CA LEU A 129 -2.57 -17.26 0.79
C LEU A 129 -3.67 -18.32 0.71
N VAL A 130 -3.41 -19.55 1.16
CA VAL A 130 -4.42 -20.63 1.21
C VAL A 130 -5.60 -20.25 2.10
N ASN A 131 -5.32 -19.61 3.24
CA ASN A 131 -6.34 -19.18 4.19
C ASN A 131 -7.06 -17.89 3.77
N SER A 132 -6.47 -17.09 2.88
CA SER A 132 -7.05 -15.83 2.43
C SER A 132 -8.29 -16.02 1.55
N GLU A 133 -9.14 -14.99 1.48
CA GLU A 133 -10.28 -14.91 0.56
C GLU A 133 -9.86 -14.60 -0.90
N ARG A 134 -8.56 -14.42 -1.13
CA ARG A 134 -8.01 -14.14 -2.46
C ARG A 134 -8.34 -15.27 -3.43
N ARG A 135 -8.75 -14.88 -4.64
CA ARG A 135 -9.09 -15.80 -5.72
C ARG A 135 -7.96 -15.85 -6.72
N PHE A 136 -7.60 -17.06 -7.16
CA PHE A 136 -6.52 -17.31 -8.11
C PHE A 136 -7.08 -17.84 -9.43
N LYS A 137 -6.58 -17.36 -10.57
CA LYS A 137 -7.07 -17.81 -11.89
C LYS A 137 -6.57 -19.22 -12.24
N SER A 138 -5.38 -19.56 -11.76
CA SER A 138 -4.70 -20.82 -12.00
C SER A 138 -3.71 -21.11 -10.87
N LEU A 139 -3.22 -22.34 -10.79
CA LEU A 139 -2.11 -22.68 -9.90
C LEU A 139 -0.86 -21.86 -10.23
N GLU A 140 -0.64 -21.57 -11.52
CA GLU A 140 0.47 -20.71 -11.96
C GLU A 140 0.35 -19.29 -11.39
N SER A 141 -0.85 -18.69 -11.42
CA SER A 141 -1.08 -17.37 -10.81
C SER A 141 -0.83 -17.35 -9.30
N PHE A 142 -1.16 -18.45 -8.61
CA PHE A 142 -0.84 -18.63 -7.20
C PHE A 142 0.68 -18.71 -6.99
N ASN A 143 1.37 -19.50 -7.82
CA ASN A 143 2.82 -19.67 -7.72
C ASN A 143 3.60 -18.38 -8.03
N TYR A 144 3.16 -17.57 -9.01
CA TYR A 144 3.77 -16.25 -9.24
C TYR A 144 3.58 -15.31 -8.05
N GLU A 145 2.42 -15.35 -7.38
CA GLU A 145 2.23 -14.55 -6.17
C GLU A 145 3.13 -15.02 -5.02
N VAL A 146 3.29 -16.33 -4.83
CA VAL A 146 4.24 -16.88 -3.86
C VAL A 146 5.67 -16.42 -4.18
N ALA A 147 6.10 -16.54 -5.44
CA ALA A 147 7.43 -16.14 -5.88
C ALA A 147 7.67 -14.63 -5.68
N PHE A 148 6.69 -13.80 -6.05
CA PHE A 148 6.75 -12.36 -5.87
C PHE A 148 6.93 -11.97 -4.41
N ARG A 149 6.08 -12.50 -3.53
CA ARG A 149 6.12 -12.19 -2.10
C ARG A 149 7.45 -12.62 -1.48
N PHE A 150 7.92 -13.81 -1.86
CA PHE A 150 9.20 -14.33 -1.39
C PHE A 150 10.37 -13.45 -1.85
N ASN A 151 10.41 -13.08 -3.13
CA ASN A 151 11.45 -12.22 -3.68
C ASN A 151 11.42 -10.82 -3.07
N ALA A 152 10.24 -10.24 -2.86
CA ALA A 152 10.07 -8.93 -2.23
C ALA A 152 10.64 -8.91 -0.80
N VAL A 153 10.30 -9.91 0.02
CA VAL A 153 10.82 -10.02 1.38
C VAL A 153 12.32 -10.27 1.38
N LYS A 154 12.84 -11.13 0.49
CA LYS A 154 14.29 -11.37 0.38
C LYS A 154 15.07 -10.12 -0.03
N LEU A 155 14.53 -9.32 -0.96
CA LEU A 155 15.12 -8.05 -1.36
C LEU A 155 15.09 -7.08 -0.17
N MET A 156 13.94 -6.82 0.42
CA MET A 156 13.85 -5.91 1.57
C MET A 156 14.72 -6.35 2.75
N ASN A 157 14.97 -7.64 2.93
CA ASN A 157 15.83 -8.10 4.02
C ASN A 157 17.34 -8.01 3.72
N ASN A 158 17.74 -7.49 2.56
CA ASN A 158 19.15 -7.35 2.23
C ASN A 158 19.75 -6.12 2.94
N GLU A 159 20.73 -6.36 3.80
CA GLU A 159 21.39 -5.33 4.61
C GLU A 159 21.93 -4.14 3.80
N LYS A 160 22.25 -4.31 2.51
CA LYS A 160 22.73 -3.21 1.66
C LYS A 160 21.74 -2.04 1.55
N PHE A 161 20.45 -2.28 1.80
CA PHE A 161 19.39 -1.25 1.80
C PHE A 161 19.23 -0.56 3.17
N HIS A 162 20.02 -0.93 4.17
CA HIS A 162 19.87 -0.44 5.55
C HIS A 162 21.19 0.10 6.13
N THR A 163 22.24 0.19 5.32
CA THR A 163 23.54 0.74 5.72
C THR A 163 23.69 2.19 5.24
N LEU A 164 24.07 3.10 6.15
CA LEU A 164 24.24 4.53 5.86
C LEU A 164 25.29 4.84 4.78
N ASN A 165 26.37 4.05 4.71
CA ASN A 165 27.49 4.28 3.78
C ASN A 165 27.46 3.38 2.54
N GLY A 166 26.29 2.82 2.21
CA GLY A 166 26.11 1.92 1.06
C GLY A 166 25.86 2.64 -0.27
N TYR A 167 25.67 1.83 -1.32
CA TYR A 167 25.20 2.30 -2.63
C TYR A 167 23.76 2.82 -2.60
N TYR A 168 22.98 2.47 -1.58
CA TYR A 168 21.58 2.89 -1.42
C TYR A 168 21.49 3.79 -0.21
N GLN A 169 21.01 5.02 -0.42
CA GLN A 169 20.90 6.01 0.63
C GLN A 169 19.55 6.68 0.63
N TYR A 170 19.11 7.03 1.82
CA TYR A 170 18.04 8.01 2.01
C TYR A 170 18.62 9.41 1.70
N PRO A 171 17.86 10.33 1.07
CA PRO A 171 18.25 11.74 1.01
C PRO A 171 18.47 12.30 2.42
N THR A 172 19.15 13.43 2.57
CA THR A 172 19.32 14.09 3.89
C THR A 172 19.12 15.59 3.73
N ALA A 173 18.94 16.33 4.82
CA ALA A 173 18.85 17.79 4.78
C ALA A 173 20.04 18.43 4.02
N GLU A 174 21.25 17.94 4.27
CA GLU A 174 22.48 18.41 3.60
C GLU A 174 22.58 17.93 2.15
N ALA A 175 22.00 16.77 1.84
CA ALA A 175 22.04 16.13 0.53
C ALA A 175 20.62 15.86 -0.01
N ASN A 176 19.87 16.94 -0.23
CA ASN A 176 18.48 16.92 -0.67
C ASN A 176 18.36 16.73 -2.20
N TYR A 177 18.81 15.58 -2.70
CA TYR A 177 18.66 15.18 -4.09
C TYR A 177 18.23 13.72 -4.20
N LEU A 178 17.58 13.38 -5.30
CA LEU A 178 17.23 12.00 -5.65
C LEU A 178 18.03 11.56 -6.86
N GLN A 179 18.45 10.30 -6.88
CA GLN A 179 19.35 9.79 -7.92
C GLN A 179 19.07 8.33 -8.26
N LEU A 180 18.92 8.08 -9.55
CA LEU A 180 19.00 6.75 -10.18
C LEU A 180 20.13 6.74 -11.22
N ASN A 181 20.45 5.55 -11.76
CA ASN A 181 21.44 5.41 -12.81
C ASN A 181 21.00 6.18 -14.08
N LYS A 182 21.73 7.27 -14.37
CA LYS A 182 21.43 8.18 -15.48
C LYS A 182 21.55 7.52 -16.86
N ASN A 183 22.11 6.33 -16.99
CA ASN A 183 22.12 5.60 -18.28
C ASN A 183 20.76 4.98 -18.60
N TYR A 184 19.92 4.75 -17.58
CA TYR A 184 18.65 4.03 -17.70
C TYR A 184 17.45 4.91 -17.37
N TRP A 185 17.62 5.90 -16.49
CA TRP A 185 16.55 6.72 -15.96
C TRP A 185 16.72 8.19 -16.33
N THR A 186 15.59 8.85 -16.56
CA THR A 186 15.48 10.31 -16.69
C THR A 186 14.58 10.82 -15.58
N GLN A 187 15.05 11.83 -14.85
CA GLN A 187 14.19 12.55 -13.91
C GLN A 187 13.42 13.64 -14.66
N GLU A 188 12.11 13.69 -14.47
CA GLU A 188 11.25 14.66 -15.13
C GLU A 188 11.59 16.11 -14.72
N LYS A 189 11.61 17.01 -15.69
CA LYS A 189 11.91 18.42 -15.45
C LYS A 189 10.81 19.03 -14.56
N ASN A 190 11.20 19.73 -13.50
CA ASN A 190 10.30 20.37 -12.53
C ASN A 190 9.46 19.40 -11.66
N LYS A 191 9.73 18.09 -11.68
CA LYS A 191 9.10 17.10 -10.80
C LYS A 191 10.18 16.27 -10.09
N LEU A 192 10.77 16.84 -9.02
CA LEU A 192 11.79 16.15 -8.22
C LEU A 192 11.21 14.84 -7.65
N GLY A 193 11.84 13.71 -7.96
CA GLY A 193 11.39 12.39 -7.50
C GLY A 193 10.49 11.62 -8.45
N LEU A 194 10.18 12.15 -9.64
CA LEU A 194 9.56 11.39 -10.73
C LEU A 194 10.62 10.97 -11.76
N PHE A 195 10.82 9.66 -11.90
CA PHE A 195 11.75 9.04 -12.84
C PHE A 195 11.03 8.19 -13.87
N THR A 196 11.39 8.39 -15.13
CA THR A 196 10.91 7.63 -16.30
C THR A 196 12.06 6.85 -16.93
N VAL A 197 11.76 5.69 -17.52
CA VAL A 197 12.74 4.89 -18.26
C VAL A 197 13.15 5.64 -19.53
N LYS A 198 14.45 5.66 -19.83
CA LYS A 198 14.99 6.28 -21.05
C LYS A 198 14.51 5.62 -22.32
N GLU A 199 14.39 6.42 -23.37
CA GLU A 199 14.04 5.91 -24.70
C GLU A 199 15.04 4.83 -25.16
N GLY A 200 14.52 3.70 -25.62
CA GLY A 200 15.30 2.57 -26.10
C GLY A 200 15.80 1.61 -25.00
N VAL A 201 15.62 1.94 -23.72
CA VAL A 201 15.99 1.07 -22.60
C VAL A 201 14.82 0.12 -22.27
N LEU A 202 15.11 -1.16 -22.03
CA LEU A 202 14.08 -2.10 -21.61
C LEU A 202 13.70 -1.87 -20.14
N PRO A 203 12.41 -1.93 -19.76
CA PRO A 203 11.98 -1.78 -18.37
C PRO A 203 12.71 -2.71 -17.38
N SER A 204 12.97 -3.96 -17.79
CA SER A 204 13.76 -4.91 -17.00
C SER A 204 15.19 -4.41 -16.75
N GLU A 205 15.90 -3.98 -17.79
CA GLU A 205 17.26 -3.43 -17.67
C GLU A 205 17.29 -2.18 -16.78
N ALA A 206 16.29 -1.31 -16.90
CA ALA A 206 16.16 -0.14 -16.06
C ALA A 206 16.01 -0.52 -14.57
N ILE A 207 15.18 -1.50 -14.25
CA ILE A 207 15.06 -2.01 -12.88
C ILE A 207 16.36 -2.65 -12.42
N GLU A 208 16.98 -3.53 -13.21
CA GLU A 208 18.25 -4.17 -12.85
C GLU A 208 19.34 -3.14 -12.52
N SER A 209 19.38 -2.03 -13.26
CA SER A 209 20.37 -0.96 -13.02
C SER A 209 20.28 -0.27 -11.66
N ILE A 210 19.16 -0.45 -10.94
CA ILE A 210 19.00 0.03 -9.57
C ILE A 210 19.72 -0.92 -8.60
N PHE A 211 19.75 -2.22 -8.91
CA PHE A 211 20.17 -3.27 -7.97
C PHE A 211 21.60 -3.80 -8.20
N ASP A 212 22.32 -3.23 -9.17
CA ASP A 212 23.63 -3.71 -9.67
C ASP A 212 24.86 -3.25 -8.86
N ASP A 213 24.66 -2.41 -7.84
CA ASP A 213 25.70 -1.86 -6.97
C ASP A 213 26.82 -1.10 -7.72
N THR A 214 26.55 -0.60 -8.94
CA THR A 214 27.51 0.17 -9.74
C THR A 214 27.34 1.68 -9.57
N THR A 215 26.12 2.11 -9.28
CA THR A 215 25.75 3.51 -9.16
C THR A 215 25.13 3.78 -7.80
N LYS A 216 25.47 4.90 -7.19
CA LYS A 216 24.81 5.37 -5.97
C LYS A 216 23.34 5.70 -6.28
N ILE A 217 22.44 5.07 -5.57
CA ILE A 217 20.99 5.23 -5.59
C ILE A 217 20.58 6.06 -4.37
N VAL A 218 19.86 7.16 -4.60
CA VAL A 218 19.32 8.02 -3.54
C VAL A 218 17.83 8.16 -3.75
N LEU A 219 17.02 7.57 -2.87
CA LEU A 219 15.57 7.49 -2.99
C LEU A 219 14.89 7.63 -1.63
N GLU A 220 13.68 8.19 -1.62
CA GLU A 220 12.76 8.16 -0.47
C GLU A 220 12.23 6.75 -0.20
N CYS A 221 11.67 6.52 1.00
CA CYS A 221 11.12 5.21 1.39
C CYS A 221 10.02 4.72 0.43
N HIS A 222 9.15 5.60 -0.06
CA HIS A 222 8.09 5.24 -1.01
C HIS A 222 8.66 4.73 -2.33
N SER A 223 9.57 5.50 -2.95
CA SER A 223 10.17 5.17 -4.24
C SER A 223 11.00 3.88 -4.15
N MET A 224 11.73 3.68 -3.05
CA MET A 224 12.49 2.45 -2.86
C MET A 224 11.57 1.22 -2.69
N MET A 225 10.44 1.36 -2.00
CA MET A 225 9.41 0.30 -1.96
C MET A 225 8.91 -0.06 -3.36
N MET A 226 8.64 0.93 -4.22
CA MET A 226 8.27 0.65 -5.62
C MET A 226 9.37 -0.13 -6.35
N CYS A 227 10.64 0.28 -6.20
CA CYS A 227 11.77 -0.40 -6.83
C CYS A 227 11.87 -1.87 -6.40
N ILE A 228 11.76 -2.14 -5.10
CA ILE A 228 11.79 -3.50 -4.54
C ILE A 228 10.65 -4.34 -5.08
N GLN A 229 9.42 -3.80 -5.12
CA GLN A 229 8.27 -4.51 -5.64
C GLN A 229 8.39 -4.78 -7.16
N TYR A 230 8.91 -3.83 -7.94
CA TYR A 230 9.18 -4.06 -9.37
C TYR A 230 10.27 -5.09 -9.61
N LYS A 231 11.36 -5.07 -8.83
CA LYS A 231 12.41 -6.09 -8.92
C LYS A 231 11.91 -7.47 -8.51
N ALA A 232 11.12 -7.56 -7.44
CA ALA A 232 10.46 -8.79 -7.05
C ALA A 232 9.53 -9.33 -8.15
N LEU A 233 8.80 -8.44 -8.82
CA LEU A 233 7.96 -8.80 -9.97
C LEU A 233 8.80 -9.31 -11.14
N LEU A 234 9.85 -8.58 -11.53
CA LEU A 234 10.79 -8.97 -12.57
C LEU A 234 11.37 -10.37 -12.29
N ASP A 235 11.83 -10.62 -11.06
CA ASP A 235 12.41 -11.90 -10.65
C ASP A 235 11.39 -13.05 -10.63
N SER A 236 10.10 -12.73 -10.58
CA SER A 236 9.02 -13.72 -10.53
C SER A 236 8.50 -14.10 -11.90
N ILE A 237 8.35 -13.14 -12.82
CA ILE A 237 7.76 -13.38 -14.15
C ILE A 237 8.79 -13.41 -15.27
N GLY A 238 10.04 -12.99 -15.00
CA GLY A 238 11.13 -12.92 -15.96
C GLY A 238 11.09 -11.67 -16.85
N ALA A 239 12.25 -11.32 -17.42
CA ALA A 239 12.45 -10.09 -18.19
C ALA A 239 11.50 -9.95 -19.40
N THR A 240 11.23 -11.04 -20.13
CA THR A 240 10.32 -11.00 -21.29
C THR A 240 8.91 -10.56 -20.90
N ASN A 241 8.34 -11.18 -19.87
CA ASN A 241 6.99 -10.85 -19.40
C ASN A 241 6.95 -9.49 -18.71
N PHE A 242 8.00 -9.13 -17.97
CA PHE A 242 8.13 -7.82 -17.35
C PHE A 242 8.15 -6.70 -18.40
N ASN A 243 8.98 -6.83 -19.44
CA ASN A 243 9.01 -5.85 -20.53
C ASN A 243 7.65 -5.75 -21.25
N LEU A 244 6.94 -6.87 -21.40
CA LEU A 244 5.60 -6.87 -22.00
C LEU A 244 4.58 -6.15 -21.12
N LEU A 245 4.64 -6.33 -19.80
CA LEU A 245 3.78 -5.66 -18.81
C LEU A 245 3.85 -4.13 -18.89
N PHE A 246 5.03 -3.58 -19.19
CA PHE A 246 5.29 -2.14 -19.30
C PHE A 246 5.38 -1.64 -20.75
N LYS A 247 4.92 -2.44 -21.73
CA LYS A 247 4.96 -2.04 -23.14
C LYS A 247 4.00 -0.90 -23.46
N ASN A 248 2.79 -0.94 -22.88
CA ASN A 248 1.72 0.03 -23.16
C ASN A 248 1.57 1.08 -22.05
N HIS A 249 2.17 0.83 -20.88
CA HIS A 249 2.15 1.74 -19.74
C HIS A 249 3.59 1.94 -19.27
N PRO A 250 4.09 3.19 -19.25
CA PRO A 250 5.48 3.45 -18.91
C PRO A 250 5.77 2.99 -17.47
N LEU A 251 6.91 2.33 -17.30
CA LEU A 251 7.47 2.08 -15.98
C LEU A 251 7.94 3.42 -15.39
N ILE A 252 7.42 3.75 -14.21
CA ILE A 252 7.80 4.96 -13.48
C ILE A 252 8.19 4.62 -12.05
N ILE A 253 9.09 5.42 -11.50
CA ILE A 253 9.39 5.48 -10.07
C ILE A 253 9.05 6.89 -9.63
N ALA A 254 8.17 7.02 -8.65
CA ALA A 254 7.72 8.32 -8.17
C ALA A 254 7.76 8.36 -6.64
N ASP A 255 7.88 9.56 -6.10
CA ASP A 255 7.47 9.82 -4.73
C ASP A 255 5.93 9.80 -4.59
N GLY A 256 5.43 9.48 -3.40
CA GLY A 256 4.02 9.23 -3.13
C GLY A 256 3.09 10.39 -3.47
N PHE A 257 3.55 11.64 -3.35
CA PHE A 257 2.76 12.83 -3.70
C PHE A 257 2.69 13.09 -5.22
N LEU A 258 3.64 12.54 -6.00
CA LEU A 258 3.74 12.74 -7.44
C LEU A 258 3.04 11.65 -8.25
N ILE A 259 2.56 10.59 -7.59
CA ILE A 259 1.90 9.46 -8.25
C ILE A 259 0.46 9.77 -8.68
N GLU A 260 -0.12 10.91 -8.32
CA GLU A 260 -1.56 11.17 -8.57
C GLU A 260 -1.90 11.12 -10.09
N ASP A 261 -1.01 11.61 -10.96
CA ASP A 261 -1.14 11.53 -12.42
C ASP A 261 -1.05 10.09 -12.97
N HIS A 262 -0.54 9.13 -12.19
CA HIS A 262 -0.26 7.74 -12.56
C HIS A 262 -0.88 6.72 -11.61
N LYS A 263 -1.85 7.18 -10.80
CA LYS A 263 -2.42 6.42 -9.70
C LYS A 263 -3.16 5.19 -10.17
N GLN A 264 -3.84 5.31 -11.32
CA GLN A 264 -4.60 4.21 -11.89
C GLN A 264 -3.66 3.09 -12.34
N GLU A 265 -2.59 3.41 -13.07
CA GLU A 265 -1.59 2.42 -13.50
C GLU A 265 -0.90 1.78 -12.29
N MET A 266 -0.61 2.57 -11.26
CA MET A 266 -0.04 2.05 -10.01
C MET A 266 -1.00 1.05 -9.33
N LEU A 267 -2.28 1.38 -9.22
CA LEU A 267 -3.30 0.52 -8.56
C LEU A 267 -3.58 -0.77 -9.33
N GLU A 268 -3.40 -0.77 -10.65
CA GLU A 268 -3.54 -1.98 -11.48
C GLU A 268 -2.42 -3.01 -11.26
N ILE A 269 -1.22 -2.53 -10.91
CA ILE A 269 -0.07 -3.39 -10.55
C ILE A 269 -0.11 -3.71 -9.05
N PHE A 270 -0.14 -2.67 -8.23
CA PHE A 270 -0.13 -2.72 -6.77
C PHE A 270 -1.50 -2.35 -6.23
N SER A 271 -2.38 -3.36 -6.20
CA SER A 271 -3.73 -3.22 -5.70
C SER A 271 -3.74 -2.76 -4.25
N LEU A 272 -4.64 -1.84 -3.96
CA LEU A 272 -4.92 -1.37 -2.61
C LEU A 272 -6.06 -2.18 -2.01
N SER A 273 -5.86 -2.72 -0.82
CA SER A 273 -6.87 -3.46 -0.08
C SER A 273 -6.95 -2.99 1.37
N HIS A 274 -8.10 -3.25 2.00
CA HIS A 274 -8.29 -3.07 3.44
C HIS A 274 -8.32 -4.46 4.08
N CYS A 275 -7.33 -4.81 4.89
CA CYS A 275 -7.26 -6.11 5.55
C CYS A 275 -6.73 -5.98 6.97
N LYS A 276 -7.21 -6.76 7.94
CA LYS A 276 -6.74 -6.59 9.31
C LYS A 276 -5.31 -7.10 9.45
N LYS A 277 -4.61 -6.71 10.52
CA LYS A 277 -3.26 -7.19 10.82
C LYS A 277 -3.13 -8.72 10.76
N GLU A 278 -4.15 -9.45 11.20
CA GLU A 278 -4.14 -10.93 11.17
C GLU A 278 -4.13 -11.49 9.75
N ASP A 279 -4.60 -10.72 8.77
CA ASP A 279 -4.70 -11.07 7.36
C ASP A 279 -3.45 -10.68 6.55
N TYR A 280 -2.50 -9.94 7.15
CA TYR A 280 -1.25 -9.57 6.46
C TYR A 280 -0.49 -10.82 6.01
N ILE A 281 0.06 -10.74 4.81
CA ILE A 281 0.82 -11.79 4.13
C ILE A 281 2.23 -11.25 3.84
N PRO A 282 3.31 -12.01 4.09
CA PRO A 282 4.65 -11.51 3.83
C PRO A 282 4.79 -10.93 2.42
N GLY A 283 5.50 -9.80 2.30
CA GLY A 283 5.61 -9.01 1.07
C GLY A 283 4.56 -7.91 0.91
N ASP A 284 3.55 -7.86 1.78
CA ASP A 284 2.58 -6.76 1.83
C ASP A 284 3.28 -5.43 2.14
N TRP A 285 2.95 -4.39 1.37
CA TRP A 285 3.45 -3.03 1.56
C TRP A 285 2.47 -2.24 2.42
N LEU A 286 2.95 -1.83 3.58
CA LEU A 286 2.26 -1.12 4.64
C LEU A 286 2.82 0.30 4.83
N TYR A 287 2.12 1.08 5.63
CA TYR A 287 2.61 2.35 6.14
C TYR A 287 2.49 2.34 7.67
N LEU A 288 3.63 2.49 8.33
CA LEU A 288 3.70 2.60 9.79
C LEU A 288 3.63 4.10 10.13
N SER A 289 2.46 4.56 10.57
CA SER A 289 2.23 5.95 10.94
C SER A 289 2.88 6.29 12.27
N ASN A 290 3.43 7.50 12.34
CA ASN A 290 3.85 8.11 13.58
C ASN A 290 2.67 8.82 14.28
N PHE A 291 2.95 9.52 15.38
CA PHE A 291 1.99 10.41 16.02
C PHE A 291 1.55 11.52 15.04
N PRO A 292 0.24 11.84 14.93
CA PRO A 292 -0.23 12.82 13.95
C PRO A 292 0.38 14.20 14.10
N GLU A 293 0.79 14.58 15.31
CA GLU A 293 1.38 15.90 15.56
C GLU A 293 2.75 16.07 14.87
N TYR A 294 3.35 14.98 14.37
CA TYR A 294 4.62 15.03 13.64
C TYR A 294 4.46 15.54 12.20
N SER A 295 3.23 15.57 11.66
CA SER A 295 2.97 16.09 10.31
C SER A 295 3.30 17.57 10.13
N HIS A 296 3.44 18.30 11.24
CA HIS A 296 3.70 19.74 11.27
C HIS A 296 5.09 20.10 11.77
N ALA A 297 5.93 19.11 12.02
CA ALA A 297 7.19 19.28 12.71
C ALA A 297 8.41 19.31 11.78
N THR A 298 8.17 19.58 10.50
CA THR A 298 9.10 19.51 9.37
C THR A 298 10.24 20.54 9.43
N LEU A 299 10.65 20.95 10.63
CA LEU A 299 11.64 21.99 10.84
C LEU A 299 13.09 21.50 10.72
N PHE A 300 13.34 20.19 10.78
CA PHE A 300 14.72 19.69 10.96
C PHE A 300 15.27 18.74 9.90
N ASP A 301 14.47 18.12 9.03
CA ASP A 301 15.02 17.39 7.89
C ASP A 301 13.90 17.03 6.90
N TYR A 302 14.01 17.45 5.64
CA TYR A 302 13.08 17.01 4.58
C TYR A 302 13.13 15.49 4.37
N SER A 303 14.25 14.86 4.74
CA SER A 303 14.40 13.41 4.75
C SER A 303 13.69 12.71 5.92
N LYS A 304 13.18 13.50 6.88
CA LYS A 304 12.39 13.02 8.01
C LYS A 304 10.98 13.58 7.88
N ASP A 305 10.28 13.20 6.81
CA ASP A 305 8.81 13.27 6.85
C ASP A 305 8.35 12.42 8.05
N GLY A 306 8.07 13.12 9.16
CA GLY A 306 7.78 12.55 10.46
C GLY A 306 6.47 11.77 10.51
N ASN A 307 5.71 11.78 9.42
CA ASN A 307 4.40 11.15 9.32
C ASN A 307 4.44 9.62 9.47
N GLY A 308 5.56 8.98 9.16
CA GLY A 308 5.68 7.53 9.25
C GLY A 308 6.68 6.92 8.27
N LEU A 309 6.65 5.59 8.16
CA LEU A 309 7.58 4.79 7.37
C LEU A 309 6.85 3.81 6.46
N HIS A 310 7.09 3.91 5.16
CA HIS A 310 6.71 2.85 4.24
C HIS A 310 7.50 1.57 4.56
N SER A 311 6.76 0.50 4.89
CA SER A 311 7.34 -0.74 5.39
C SER A 311 6.75 -1.95 4.70
N MET A 312 7.52 -3.04 4.66
CA MET A 312 7.05 -4.34 4.23
C MET A 312 6.73 -5.21 5.44
N PHE A 313 5.64 -5.98 5.37
CA PHE A 313 5.42 -7.08 6.30
C PHE A 313 6.37 -8.24 5.96
N MET A 314 7.26 -8.57 6.88
CA MET A 314 8.35 -9.54 6.65
C MET A 314 7.96 -10.97 7.01
N GLY A 315 6.79 -11.16 7.64
CA GLY A 315 6.39 -12.41 8.29
C GLY A 315 6.70 -12.39 9.78
N ASN A 316 6.16 -13.38 10.51
CA ASN A 316 6.33 -13.51 11.96
C ASN A 316 6.08 -12.22 12.77
N GLU A 317 5.08 -11.42 12.37
CA GLU A 317 4.74 -10.15 13.05
C GLU A 317 5.84 -9.08 13.00
N GLN A 318 6.77 -9.18 12.04
CA GLN A 318 7.85 -8.23 11.84
C GLN A 318 7.67 -7.37 10.58
N TYR A 319 8.28 -6.19 10.62
CA TYR A 319 8.18 -5.14 9.63
C TYR A 319 9.58 -4.59 9.32
N ARG A 320 9.80 -4.18 8.07
CA ARG A 320 11.05 -3.51 7.68
C ARG A 320 10.79 -2.52 6.55
N GLY A 321 11.24 -1.28 6.72
CA GLY A 321 11.31 -0.24 5.69
C GLY A 321 12.74 0.04 5.24
N PHE A 322 12.89 0.73 4.12
CA PHE A 322 14.20 1.18 3.62
C PHE A 322 14.93 2.01 4.69
N GLY A 323 16.22 1.74 4.93
CA GLY A 323 17.00 2.43 5.97
C GLY A 323 16.69 2.03 7.42
N SER A 324 15.64 1.25 7.67
CA SER A 324 15.22 0.85 9.03
C SER A 324 15.64 -0.58 9.39
N PRO A 325 15.81 -0.91 10.70
CA PRO A 325 16.03 -2.27 11.13
C PRO A 325 14.78 -3.15 10.95
N LEU A 326 14.95 -4.46 11.06
CA LEU A 326 13.84 -5.39 11.19
C LEU A 326 13.22 -5.24 12.59
N MET A 327 11.92 -4.98 12.66
CA MET A 327 11.25 -4.61 13.92
C MET A 327 9.91 -5.34 14.07
N THR A 328 9.59 -5.75 15.28
CA THR A 328 8.21 -5.99 15.72
C THR A 328 7.45 -4.66 15.81
N GLU A 329 6.13 -4.71 15.95
CA GLU A 329 5.34 -3.49 16.20
C GLU A 329 5.86 -2.71 17.41
N LYS A 330 6.19 -3.40 18.51
CA LYS A 330 6.66 -2.74 19.73
C LYS A 330 8.04 -2.09 19.55
N GLU A 331 8.94 -2.75 18.83
CA GLU A 331 10.24 -2.19 18.50
C GLU A 331 10.09 -0.99 17.56
N ALA A 332 9.14 -1.03 16.63
CA ALA A 332 8.88 0.09 15.74
C ALA A 332 8.30 1.29 16.50
N GLU A 333 7.39 1.09 17.47
CA GLU A 333 6.92 2.17 18.38
C GLU A 333 8.09 2.85 19.09
N LEU A 334 9.03 2.06 19.62
CA LEU A 334 10.23 2.57 20.29
C LEU A 334 11.17 3.26 19.31
N HIS A 335 11.34 2.72 18.11
CA HIS A 335 12.14 3.34 17.06
C HIS A 335 11.59 4.71 16.64
N PHE A 336 10.27 4.83 16.50
CA PHE A 336 9.62 6.12 16.25
C PHE A 336 9.84 7.09 17.42
N LEU A 337 9.82 6.59 18.66
CA LEU A 337 10.13 7.39 19.84
C LEU A 337 11.59 7.87 19.82
N GLU A 338 12.56 7.01 19.52
CA GLU A 338 13.98 7.34 19.54
C GLU A 338 14.37 8.28 18.40
N ILE A 339 14.11 7.88 17.14
CA ILE A 339 14.59 8.60 15.96
C ILE A 339 13.90 9.94 15.75
N TYR A 340 12.60 10.03 16.05
CA TYR A 340 11.85 11.25 15.78
C TYR A 340 11.78 12.20 16.98
N ASN A 341 12.07 11.78 18.23
CA ASN A 341 12.21 12.73 19.34
C ASN A 341 13.60 13.37 19.46
N GLU A 342 14.65 12.78 18.88
CA GLU A 342 15.99 13.39 18.89
C GLU A 342 15.99 14.78 18.24
N ASP A 343 15.29 14.97 17.10
CA ASP A 343 15.26 16.24 16.36
C ASP A 343 14.13 17.19 16.77
N PHE A 344 13.11 16.70 17.49
CA PHE A 344 12.06 17.55 18.06
C PHE A 344 12.56 18.39 19.24
N CYS A 345 13.82 18.19 19.61
CA CYS A 345 14.56 18.98 20.56
C CYS A 345 15.21 20.23 19.93
N ALA A 346 14.45 21.01 19.15
CA ALA A 346 14.59 22.44 19.38
C ALA A 346 14.10 22.66 20.81
N PHE A 347 15.00 22.60 21.79
CA PHE A 347 14.70 23.13 23.11
C PHE A 347 14.01 24.48 22.86
N PRO A 348 12.84 24.75 23.45
CA PRO A 348 12.17 26.03 23.26
C PRO A 348 13.24 27.09 23.40
N ILE A 349 13.48 27.85 22.33
CA ILE A 349 14.60 28.80 22.33
C ILE A 349 14.42 29.62 23.59
N LYS A 350 15.47 29.80 24.39
CA LYS A 350 15.37 30.70 25.54
C LYS A 350 15.27 32.11 24.96
N LEU A 351 14.03 32.55 24.79
CA LEU A 351 13.68 33.79 24.12
C LEU A 351 14.04 34.97 25.01
N THR A 352 15.16 35.60 24.68
CA THR A 352 15.56 36.91 25.17
C THR A 352 15.96 37.72 23.94
N ILE A 353 15.76 39.04 23.97
CA ILE A 353 16.14 39.95 22.88
C ILE A 353 17.61 39.73 22.47
N GLU A 354 18.48 39.42 23.42
CA GLU A 354 19.91 39.15 23.21
C GLU A 354 20.23 37.91 22.35
N ASN A 355 19.27 37.00 22.14
CA ASN A 355 19.44 35.76 21.38
C ASN A 355 18.76 35.81 20.00
N ILE A 356 18.18 36.96 19.63
CA ILE A 356 17.54 37.13 18.32
C ILE A 356 18.64 37.31 17.26
N ASP A 357 18.62 36.45 16.24
CA ASP A 357 19.47 36.61 15.07
C ASP A 357 18.87 37.63 14.09
N MET A 358 19.20 38.90 14.31
CA MET A 358 18.77 40.01 13.45
C MET A 358 19.37 39.97 12.03
N SER A 359 20.29 39.03 11.73
CA SER A 359 20.81 38.86 10.37
C SER A 359 19.89 38.05 9.45
N THR A 360 18.95 37.31 10.03
CA THR A 360 17.99 36.44 9.32
C THR A 360 16.54 36.78 9.61
N MET A 361 16.29 37.70 10.55
CA MET A 361 14.96 38.13 11.00
C MET A 361 14.94 39.66 11.14
N GLY A 362 13.77 40.27 10.97
CA GLY A 362 13.60 41.71 11.07
C GLY A 362 12.94 42.37 9.87
N LEU A 363 13.03 43.70 9.82
CA LEU A 363 12.51 44.52 8.73
C LEU A 363 13.10 44.08 7.39
N ASP A 364 12.25 44.07 6.36
CA ASP A 364 12.66 43.85 4.98
C ASP A 364 13.25 45.11 4.31
N CYS A 365 13.42 46.19 5.06
CA CYS A 365 13.89 47.50 4.61
C CYS A 365 14.67 48.22 5.73
N GLU A 366 15.45 49.23 5.36
CA GLU A 366 16.19 50.08 6.31
C GLU A 366 15.22 51.02 7.05
N GLU A 367 15.35 51.10 8.38
CA GLU A 367 14.41 51.88 9.20
C GLU A 367 14.43 53.38 8.84
N GLU A 368 15.59 53.92 8.47
CA GLU A 368 15.76 55.34 8.12
C GLU A 368 14.95 55.76 6.88
N GLU A 369 14.48 54.80 6.08
CA GLU A 369 13.67 55.04 4.89
C GLU A 369 12.17 55.08 5.20
N LEU A 370 11.76 54.73 6.42
CA LEU A 370 10.36 54.59 6.81
C LEU A 370 9.69 55.92 7.15
N GLN A 371 8.46 56.09 6.67
CA GLN A 371 7.60 57.22 7.02
C GLN A 371 6.53 56.81 8.03
N LYS A 372 6.22 57.70 8.97
CA LYS A 372 5.13 57.46 9.93
C LYS A 372 3.81 57.16 9.21
N GLY A 373 3.15 56.08 9.62
CA GLY A 373 1.93 55.54 9.01
C GLY A 373 2.18 54.54 7.88
N GLN A 374 3.44 54.28 7.51
CA GLN A 374 3.80 53.29 6.49
C GLN A 374 3.57 51.87 7.00
N LYS A 375 3.08 51.01 6.11
CA LYS A 375 3.01 49.57 6.34
C LYS A 375 4.35 48.93 6.03
N VAL A 376 4.80 48.04 6.90
CA VAL A 376 6.07 47.33 6.80
C VAL A 376 5.89 45.85 7.11
N ILE A 377 6.81 45.01 6.64
CA ILE A 377 6.85 43.59 6.97
C ILE A 377 8.01 43.37 7.93
N ILE A 378 7.72 42.76 9.08
CA ILE A 378 8.73 42.27 10.01
C ILE A 378 8.76 40.76 9.90
N ASN A 379 9.89 40.22 9.45
CA ASN A 379 10.11 38.80 9.29
C ASN A 379 10.51 38.16 10.62
N GLY A 380 9.82 37.10 11.01
CA GLY A 380 10.21 36.21 12.09
C GLY A 380 11.13 35.11 11.58
N HIS A 381 11.09 33.94 12.22
CA HIS A 381 11.91 32.82 11.79
C HIS A 381 11.41 32.25 10.45
N ILE A 382 12.27 32.27 9.43
CA ILE A 382 11.97 31.77 8.07
C ILE A 382 11.46 30.33 8.01
N ASN A 383 11.80 29.51 9.01
CA ASN A 383 11.41 28.12 9.06
C ASN A 383 10.03 27.93 9.69
N CYS A 384 9.37 28.95 10.25
CA CYS A 384 8.11 28.76 10.99
C CYS A 384 7.09 27.91 10.22
N PRO A 385 6.55 26.82 10.81
CA PRO A 385 5.81 25.80 10.06
C PRO A 385 4.44 26.28 9.58
N ILE A 386 3.98 27.43 10.08
CA ILE A 386 2.77 28.09 9.61
C ILE A 386 3.21 29.40 8.96
N GLU A 387 3.03 29.49 7.64
CA GLU A 387 3.40 30.63 6.79
C GLU A 387 2.90 31.97 7.37
N GLU A 388 1.70 31.95 7.97
CA GLU A 388 1.11 33.13 8.58
C GLU A 388 1.93 33.71 9.75
N TRP A 389 2.79 32.92 10.40
CA TRP A 389 3.65 33.36 11.51
C TRP A 389 5.12 33.53 11.08
N GLN A 390 5.46 33.34 9.81
CA GLN A 390 6.80 33.60 9.28
C GLN A 390 7.11 35.11 9.21
N TYR A 391 6.08 35.95 9.07
CA TYR A 391 6.20 37.39 9.04
C TYR A 391 4.91 38.04 9.51
N VAL A 392 4.96 39.34 9.79
CA VAL A 392 3.78 40.11 10.14
C VAL A 392 3.80 41.51 9.53
N GLU A 393 2.64 41.97 9.09
CA GLU A 393 2.46 43.35 8.64
C GLU A 393 2.22 44.26 9.85
N CYS A 394 3.02 45.33 9.94
CA CYS A 394 2.96 46.33 11.00
C CYS A 394 2.82 47.74 10.40
N ILE A 395 2.38 48.70 11.21
CA ILE A 395 2.37 50.12 10.88
C ILE A 395 3.48 50.81 11.67
N TYR A 396 4.38 51.51 10.98
CA TYR A 396 5.44 52.30 11.62
C TYR A 396 4.89 53.61 12.19
N HIS A 397 5.13 53.88 13.47
CA HIS A 397 4.67 55.08 14.20
C HIS A 397 5.75 56.16 14.37
N GLY A 398 6.98 55.88 13.95
CA GLY A 398 8.17 56.70 14.15
C GLY A 398 9.01 56.22 15.34
N ASP A 399 10.28 56.63 15.39
CA ASP A 399 11.20 56.39 16.51
C ASP A 399 11.37 54.90 16.89
N GLY A 400 11.45 54.00 15.90
CA GLY A 400 11.58 52.56 16.12
C GLY A 400 10.33 51.87 16.66
N ARG A 401 9.15 52.51 16.56
CA ARG A 401 7.90 51.99 17.13
C ARG A 401 6.91 51.54 16.07
N PHE A 402 6.27 50.41 16.34
CA PHE A 402 5.37 49.72 15.42
C PHE A 402 4.05 49.35 16.11
N GLU A 403 2.98 49.31 15.32
CA GLU A 403 1.70 48.72 15.71
C GLU A 403 1.43 47.49 14.86
N CYS A 404 1.24 46.36 15.53
CA CYS A 404 1.02 45.05 14.92
C CYS A 404 -0.34 44.50 15.38
N SER A 405 -1.39 44.67 14.56
CA SER A 405 -2.73 44.21 14.94
C SER A 405 -2.82 42.69 15.08
N LYS A 406 -2.02 41.93 14.32
CA LYS A 406 -2.04 40.46 14.35
C LYS A 406 -1.49 39.88 15.66
N LEU A 407 -0.51 40.56 16.25
CA LEU A 407 0.08 40.19 17.55
C LEU A 407 -0.57 40.94 18.72
N ASP A 408 -1.56 41.82 18.46
CA ASP A 408 -2.16 42.73 19.44
C ASP A 408 -1.12 43.58 20.19
N MET A 409 -0.09 44.04 19.45
CA MET A 409 0.99 44.86 19.99
C MET A 409 0.85 46.30 19.50
N LYS A 410 0.93 47.25 20.43
CA LYS A 410 0.93 48.69 20.15
C LYS A 410 2.19 49.30 20.73
N ASP A 411 2.83 50.17 19.96
CA ASP A 411 4.04 50.88 20.39
C ASP A 411 5.22 49.94 20.72
N ALA A 412 5.32 48.83 19.98
CA ALA A 412 6.36 47.83 20.15
C ALA A 412 7.59 48.14 19.29
N THR A 413 8.76 47.77 19.77
CA THR A 413 10.00 47.71 18.99
C THR A 413 9.99 46.54 18.02
N GLU A 414 10.88 46.57 17.04
CA GLU A 414 11.10 45.46 16.12
C GLU A 414 11.46 44.17 16.88
N GLU A 415 12.37 44.26 17.88
CA GLU A 415 12.80 43.09 18.65
C GLU A 415 11.67 42.49 19.49
N GLU A 416 10.79 43.31 20.07
CA GLU A 416 9.60 42.83 20.79
C GLU A 416 8.63 42.08 19.87
N ILE A 417 8.49 42.54 18.62
CA ILE A 417 7.66 41.88 17.61
C ILE A 417 8.29 40.56 17.16
N ILE A 418 9.59 40.54 16.89
CA ILE A 418 10.31 39.30 16.55
C ILE A 418 10.23 38.30 17.71
N LEU A 419 10.37 38.75 18.96
CA LEU A 419 10.23 37.92 20.14
C LEU A 419 8.83 37.26 20.21
N ALA A 420 7.78 38.04 19.97
CA ALA A 420 6.41 37.52 19.93
C ALA A 420 6.19 36.52 18.79
N LEU A 421 6.78 36.74 17.61
CA LEU A 421 6.78 35.76 16.51
C LEU A 421 7.52 34.47 16.88
N LEU A 422 8.66 34.58 17.57
CA LEU A 422 9.41 33.43 18.07
C LEU A 422 8.68 32.68 19.18
N GLU A 423 7.90 33.37 20.03
CA GLU A 423 7.03 32.72 21.02
C GLU A 423 5.92 31.93 20.34
N LYS A 424 5.32 32.48 19.27
CA LYS A 424 4.37 31.73 18.44
C LYS A 424 5.03 30.52 17.82
N TYR A 425 6.20 30.67 17.22
CA TYR A 425 6.99 29.57 16.69
C TYR A 425 7.24 28.47 17.74
N ASN A 426 7.76 28.82 18.91
CA ASN A 426 7.98 27.88 20.03
C ASN A 426 6.67 27.17 20.46
N SER A 427 5.54 27.87 20.46
CA SER A 427 4.24 27.28 20.82
C SER A 427 3.70 26.28 19.79
N LEU A 428 4.21 26.34 18.55
CA LEU A 428 3.87 25.44 17.46
C LEU A 428 4.81 24.22 17.40
N LEU A 429 5.93 24.24 18.13
CA LEU A 429 6.82 23.09 18.23
C LEU A 429 6.11 21.96 18.97
N PRO A 430 6.17 20.72 18.47
CA PRO A 430 5.49 19.62 19.13
C PRO A 430 6.24 19.23 20.42
N GLN A 431 5.48 18.81 21.43
CA GLN A 431 6.06 18.37 22.70
C GLN A 431 6.73 16.99 22.55
N MET A 432 7.87 16.80 23.24
CA MET A 432 8.54 15.50 23.33
C MET A 432 7.57 14.42 23.79
N LYS A 433 7.51 13.33 23.02
CA LYS A 433 6.75 12.15 23.42
C LYS A 433 7.58 11.32 24.39
N THR A 434 6.89 10.64 25.28
CA THR A 434 7.45 9.75 26.30
C THR A 434 6.96 8.31 26.08
N GLU A 435 7.56 7.34 26.76
CA GLU A 435 7.05 5.95 26.74
C GLU A 435 5.56 5.85 27.14
N LYS A 436 5.06 6.78 27.96
CA LYS A 436 3.64 6.81 28.35
C LYS A 436 2.74 7.11 27.15
N ASP A 437 3.21 7.97 26.24
CA ASP A 437 2.46 8.43 25.08
C ASP A 437 2.36 7.35 23.99
N LEU A 438 3.24 6.34 24.00
CA LEU A 438 3.16 5.19 23.08
C LEU A 438 1.80 4.46 23.15
N LYS A 439 1.10 4.52 24.29
CA LYS A 439 -0.24 3.92 24.43
C LYS A 439 -1.28 4.56 23.51
N ASP A 440 -1.05 5.81 23.12
CA ASP A 440 -1.92 6.58 22.26
C ASP A 440 -1.44 6.54 20.78
N LEU A 441 -0.24 6.02 20.54
CA LEU A 441 0.28 5.80 19.19
C LEU A 441 -0.57 4.72 18.51
N ARG A 442 -1.08 5.06 17.34
CA ARG A 442 -1.77 4.11 16.47
C ARG A 442 -0.96 3.96 15.20
N MET A 443 -0.02 3.02 15.19
CA MET A 443 0.89 2.86 14.05
C MET A 443 0.17 2.49 12.75
N PHE A 444 -0.99 1.86 12.82
CA PHE A 444 -1.80 1.50 11.66
C PHE A 444 -3.00 2.44 11.45
N ARG A 445 -2.88 3.73 11.81
CA ARG A 445 -3.96 4.73 11.66
C ARG A 445 -4.29 4.96 10.18
N GLY A 446 -5.58 5.08 9.83
CA GLY A 446 -6.04 5.37 8.46
C GLY A 446 -6.68 4.19 7.72
N GLY A 447 -6.89 3.07 8.43
CA GLY A 447 -7.38 1.82 7.86
C GLY A 447 -6.23 1.10 7.17
N ASP A 448 -6.19 -0.22 7.31
CA ASP A 448 -5.12 -1.10 6.83
C ASP A 448 -4.99 -1.10 5.29
N LYS A 449 -4.57 0.02 4.73
CA LYS A 449 -4.37 0.24 3.30
C LYS A 449 -3.11 -0.50 2.90
N VAL A 450 -3.29 -1.78 2.61
CA VAL A 450 -2.22 -2.67 2.21
C VAL A 450 -2.10 -2.64 0.70
N ARG A 451 -0.90 -2.32 0.21
CA ARG A 451 -0.54 -2.46 -1.20
C ARG A 451 0.09 -3.83 -1.41
N THR A 452 -0.39 -4.55 -2.41
CA THR A 452 0.17 -5.84 -2.82
C THR A 452 -0.02 -6.03 -4.31
N ILE A 453 0.75 -6.93 -4.92
CA ILE A 453 0.43 -7.40 -6.27
C ILE A 453 -0.87 -8.20 -6.26
N ASN A 454 -1.59 -8.16 -7.38
CA ASN A 454 -2.70 -9.06 -7.63
C ASN A 454 -2.61 -9.71 -9.01
N PHE A 455 -2.00 -10.89 -9.10
CA PHE A 455 -1.88 -11.66 -10.36
C PHE A 455 -3.24 -12.09 -10.95
N SER A 456 -4.33 -11.97 -10.19
CA SER A 456 -5.69 -12.18 -10.68
C SER A 456 -6.32 -10.93 -11.29
N SER A 457 -5.64 -9.78 -11.34
CA SER A 457 -6.14 -8.59 -12.05
C SER A 457 -6.10 -8.82 -13.57
N GLU A 458 -6.84 -8.01 -14.34
CA GLU A 458 -6.86 -8.11 -15.81
C GLU A 458 -5.50 -7.80 -16.43
N ARG A 459 -4.72 -6.93 -15.77
CA ARG A 459 -3.39 -6.52 -16.23
C ARG A 459 -2.41 -7.68 -16.37
N PHE A 460 -2.62 -8.77 -15.62
CA PHE A 460 -1.78 -9.97 -15.66
C PHE A 460 -2.36 -11.11 -16.51
N ASN A 461 -3.51 -10.93 -17.18
CA ASN A 461 -4.14 -11.98 -18.00
C ASN A 461 -3.21 -12.57 -19.04
N PHE A 462 -2.39 -11.72 -19.68
CA PHE A 462 -1.47 -12.15 -20.73
C PHE A 462 -0.44 -13.20 -20.28
N LEU A 463 -0.19 -13.32 -18.97
CA LEU A 463 0.69 -14.34 -18.41
C LEU A 463 0.06 -15.74 -18.47
N PHE A 464 -1.27 -15.83 -18.48
CA PHE A 464 -2.02 -17.07 -18.30
C PHE A 464 -2.88 -17.45 -19.51
N GLU A 465 -3.00 -16.55 -20.48
CA GLU A 465 -3.63 -16.88 -21.75
C GLU A 465 -2.68 -17.75 -22.58
N PRO A 466 -3.17 -18.83 -23.21
CA PRO A 466 -2.36 -19.56 -24.18
C PRO A 466 -1.90 -18.56 -25.22
N VAL A 467 -0.59 -18.48 -25.47
CA VAL A 467 0.01 -17.58 -26.45
C VAL A 467 -0.65 -17.80 -27.81
N LEU A 468 -1.74 -17.10 -28.07
CA LEU A 468 -2.21 -16.83 -29.42
C LEU A 468 -1.11 -15.96 -29.97
N SER A 469 -0.23 -16.60 -30.75
CA SER A 469 0.86 -16.00 -31.51
C SER A 469 0.61 -14.51 -31.72
N PHE A 470 1.48 -13.66 -31.17
CA PHE A 470 1.56 -12.25 -31.52
C PHE A 470 1.76 -12.15 -33.05
N LYS A 471 0.67 -12.20 -33.81
CA LYS A 471 0.62 -11.65 -35.16
C LYS A 471 0.55 -10.16 -34.93
N PHE A 472 1.71 -9.54 -35.09
CA PHE A 472 1.93 -8.11 -35.22
C PHE A 472 0.68 -7.41 -35.74
N PHE A 473 0.12 -6.52 -34.93
CA PHE A 473 -0.60 -5.37 -35.44
C PHE A 473 0.42 -4.51 -36.18
N ASP A 474 0.55 -4.72 -37.48
CA ASP A 474 0.96 -3.66 -38.39
C ASP A 474 -0.05 -3.65 -39.54
N LYS A 475 -1.03 -2.74 -39.45
CA LYS A 475 -2.09 -2.60 -40.44
C LYS A 475 -1.61 -1.90 -41.73
N ASN A 476 -0.32 -1.58 -41.86
CA ASN A 476 0.21 -0.95 -43.06
C ASN A 476 1.66 -1.39 -43.35
N LYS A 477 1.86 -2.60 -43.86
CA LYS A 477 3.01 -2.94 -44.72
C LYS A 477 2.79 -4.27 -45.44
N SER A 478 2.39 -4.18 -46.71
CA SER A 478 2.54 -5.28 -47.66
C SER A 478 4.02 -5.44 -47.98
N VAL A 479 4.70 -6.39 -47.37
CA VAL A 479 6.02 -6.85 -47.83
C VAL A 479 5.95 -8.36 -47.95
N GLY A 480 5.88 -8.83 -49.19
CA GLY A 480 5.93 -10.25 -49.51
C GLY A 480 7.25 -10.85 -49.04
N THR A 481 7.20 -12.00 -48.41
CA THR A 481 8.40 -12.80 -48.15
C THR A 481 8.14 -14.29 -48.39
N ASP A 482 9.15 -14.86 -49.02
CA ASP A 482 9.33 -16.16 -49.63
C ASP A 482 9.27 -17.32 -48.60
N PRO A 483 8.56 -18.44 -48.86
CA PRO A 483 8.44 -19.59 -47.95
C PRO A 483 9.74 -20.38 -47.70
N SER A 484 10.88 -20.02 -48.29
CA SER A 484 12.09 -20.85 -48.27
C SER A 484 13.03 -20.69 -47.06
N GLN A 485 12.74 -19.82 -46.07
CA GLN A 485 13.65 -19.58 -44.94
C GLN A 485 13.25 -20.14 -43.57
N MET A 486 12.13 -20.87 -43.44
CA MET A 486 11.78 -21.55 -42.18
C MET A 486 12.29 -23.00 -42.15
N LYS A 487 13.60 -23.19 -41.98
CA LYS A 487 14.15 -24.46 -41.48
C LYS A 487 15.43 -24.22 -40.68
N LYS A 488 15.35 -24.56 -39.39
CA LYS A 488 16.40 -24.79 -38.38
C LYS A 488 16.37 -23.77 -37.24
N LEU A 489 15.65 -24.13 -36.19
CA LEU A 489 16.07 -23.92 -34.80
C LEU A 489 15.48 -25.08 -34.00
N SER A 490 16.29 -26.14 -33.92
CA SER A 490 16.19 -27.22 -32.94
C SER A 490 16.68 -26.70 -31.59
N ASP A 491 16.01 -27.10 -30.50
CA ASP A 491 16.45 -27.03 -29.09
C ASP A 491 17.91 -27.52 -28.88
N PRO A 492 18.58 -27.42 -27.70
CA PRO A 492 18.15 -27.08 -26.32
C PRO A 492 19.27 -26.24 -25.56
N PRO A 493 19.56 -26.31 -24.24
CA PRO A 493 18.85 -26.82 -23.05
C PRO A 493 18.81 -25.86 -21.83
N PHE A 494 17.96 -26.23 -20.86
CA PHE A 494 18.06 -25.84 -19.45
C PHE A 494 19.35 -26.36 -18.80
N ILE A 495 20.10 -25.45 -18.17
CA ILE A 495 20.85 -25.64 -16.91
C ILE A 495 20.64 -24.36 -16.10
#